data_AF-A0A7Y0DMS2-F1
#
_entry.id   AF-A0A7Y0DMS2-F1
#
_cell.length_a   1.000
_cell.length_b   1.000
_cell.length_c   1.000
_cell.angle_alpha   90.00
_cell.angle_beta   90.00
_cell.angle_gamma   90.00
#
_symmetry.space_group_name_H-M   'P 1'
#
loop_
_entity.id
_entity.type
_entity.pdbx_description
1 polymer ?
#
loop_
_entity_poly.entity_id
_entity_poly.type
_entity_poly.pdbx_seq_one_letter_code
_entity_poly.pdbx_strand_id
1 'polypeptide(L)'
;MMAKQRKKFDTSLKLEVVRMIKEQGLSVQNVSENMGIGPTAIRCWVTQYGAEQSGQPGIGMPLTVEQQRIRQLKIENRQLRQDVAILKKASAFFARELK
;
A
#
# COMPACT_ATOMS: atom_id res chain seq x y z
N MET A 1 17.29 8.53 25.57
CA MET A 1 17.47 8.65 24.11
C MET A 1 16.19 9.23 23.51
N MET A 2 16.24 10.32 22.76
CA MET A 2 15.05 10.84 22.06
C MET A 2 14.79 10.02 20.80
N ALA A 3 13.54 9.58 20.63
CA ALA A 3 13.12 8.91 19.40
C ALA A 3 13.18 9.93 18.24
N LYS A 4 14.03 9.67 17.25
CA LYS A 4 14.14 10.52 16.05
C LYS A 4 12.81 10.50 15.32
N GLN A 5 12.23 11.68 15.10
CA GLN A 5 10.94 11.80 14.43
C GLN A 5 11.00 11.22 13.02
N ARG A 6 10.05 10.33 12.70
CA ARG A 6 9.99 9.66 11.40
C ARG A 6 9.61 10.69 10.32
N LYS A 7 10.50 10.91 9.35
CA LYS A 7 10.20 11.71 8.15
C LYS A 7 9.08 11.03 7.37
N LYS A 8 8.04 11.78 7.01
CA LYS A 8 7.01 11.36 6.06
C LYS A 8 7.43 11.82 4.67
N PHE A 9 7.33 10.92 3.70
CA PHE A 9 7.63 11.19 2.29
C PHE A 9 6.38 10.99 1.46
N ASP A 10 6.17 11.89 0.50
CA ASP A 10 5.08 11.80 -0.46
C ASP A 10 5.27 10.59 -1.39
N THR A 11 4.18 10.05 -1.92
CA THR A 11 4.20 8.91 -2.83
C THR A 11 4.90 9.26 -4.16
N SER A 12 4.71 10.48 -4.65
CA SER A 12 5.37 10.97 -5.88
C SER A 12 6.90 10.91 -5.76
N LEU A 13 7.44 11.43 -4.66
CA LEU A 13 8.87 11.41 -4.36
C LEU A 13 9.41 9.97 -4.26
N LYS A 14 8.67 9.06 -3.62
CA LYS A 14 9.08 7.65 -3.53
C LYS A 14 9.15 7.01 -4.91
N LEU A 15 8.19 7.28 -5.78
CA LEU A 15 8.18 6.77 -7.16
C LEU A 15 9.34 7.33 -7.97
N GLU A 16 9.64 8.63 -7.83
CA GLU A 16 10.78 9.25 -8.50
C GLU A 16 12.12 8.60 -8.09
N VAL A 17 12.32 8.40 -6.79
CA VAL A 17 13.51 7.71 -6.25
C VAL A 17 13.63 6.29 -6.79
N VAL A 18 12.52 5.55 -6.84
CA VAL A 18 12.53 4.19 -7.40
C VAL A 18 12.85 4.22 -8.90
N ARG A 19 12.29 5.19 -9.64
CA ARG A 19 12.55 5.38 -11.07
C ARG A 19 14.02 5.64 -11.36
N MET A 20 14.65 6.53 -10.59
CA MET A 20 16.09 6.81 -10.65
C MET A 20 16.95 5.53 -10.52
N ILE A 21 16.55 4.63 -9.63
CA ILE A 21 17.32 3.40 -9.39
C ILE A 21 17.03 2.33 -10.45
N LYS A 22 15.76 2.13 -10.80
CA LYS A 22 15.33 1.03 -11.68
C LYS A 22 15.49 1.35 -13.16
N GLU A 23 15.22 2.59 -13.57
CA GLU A 23 15.27 3.00 -14.98
C GLU A 23 16.60 3.65 -15.33
N GLN A 24 17.14 4.50 -14.44
CA GLN A 24 18.39 5.23 -14.71
C GLN A 24 19.64 4.50 -14.19
N GLY A 25 19.46 3.37 -13.50
CA GLY A 25 20.57 2.54 -13.00
C GLY A 25 21.39 3.17 -11.89
N LEU A 26 20.89 4.21 -11.22
CA LEU A 26 21.62 4.88 -10.14
C LEU A 26 21.73 3.97 -8.91
N SER A 27 22.88 4.03 -8.24
CA SER A 27 23.09 3.28 -7.00
C SER A 27 22.24 3.85 -5.86
N VAL A 28 21.81 2.97 -4.94
CA VAL A 28 21.08 3.40 -3.73
C VAL A 28 21.87 4.43 -2.93
N GLN A 29 23.21 4.32 -2.90
CA GLN A 29 24.04 5.28 -2.17
C GLN A 29 24.08 6.65 -2.84
N ASN A 30 24.26 6.71 -4.16
CA ASN A 30 24.25 7.98 -4.87
C ASN A 30 22.91 8.70 -4.66
N VAL A 31 21.78 7.99 -4.77
CA VAL A 31 20.45 8.60 -4.56
C VAL A 31 20.24 9.02 -3.11
N SER A 32 20.73 8.22 -2.15
CA SER A 32 20.70 8.53 -0.72
C SER A 32 21.44 9.84 -0.41
N GLU A 33 22.65 9.99 -0.93
CA GLU A 33 23.49 11.18 -0.72
C GLU A 33 22.91 12.41 -1.40
N ASN A 34 22.46 12.29 -2.66
CA ASN A 34 21.91 13.41 -3.42
C ASN A 34 20.58 13.92 -2.84
N MET A 35 19.71 13.03 -2.36
CA MET A 35 18.38 13.40 -1.85
C MET A 35 18.30 13.51 -0.32
N GLY A 36 19.36 13.14 0.40
CA GLY A 36 19.36 13.12 1.87
C GLY A 36 18.36 12.13 2.48
N ILE A 37 18.05 11.05 1.76
CA ILE A 37 17.10 9.99 2.16
C ILE A 37 17.89 8.78 2.62
N GLY A 38 17.56 8.23 3.80
CA GLY A 38 18.28 7.08 4.32
C GLY A 38 18.22 5.86 3.38
N PRO A 39 19.34 5.14 3.15
CA PRO A 39 19.44 4.09 2.14
C PRO A 39 18.53 2.89 2.43
N THR A 40 18.19 2.66 3.70
CA THR A 40 17.22 1.63 4.10
C THR A 40 15.80 1.97 3.63
N ALA A 41 15.39 3.24 3.73
CA ALA A 41 14.07 3.66 3.25
C ALA A 41 13.96 3.49 1.73
N ILE A 42 15.02 3.88 1.00
CA ILE A 42 15.12 3.70 -0.44
C ILE A 42 14.99 2.22 -0.82
N ARG A 43 15.75 1.33 -0.16
CA ARG A 43 15.65 -0.12 -0.40
C ARG A 43 14.23 -0.65 -0.18
N CYS A 44 13.57 -0.24 0.91
CA CYS A 44 12.18 -0.63 1.16
C CYS A 44 11.24 -0.21 0.03
N TRP A 45 11.39 1.01 -0.52
CA TRP A 45 10.56 1.49 -1.62
C TRP A 45 10.82 0.73 -2.92
N VAL A 46 12.08 0.42 -3.22
CA VAL A 46 12.45 -0.37 -4.40
C VAL A 46 11.88 -1.80 -4.31
N THR A 47 12.03 -2.46 -3.15
CA THR A 47 11.45 -3.78 -2.91
C THR A 47 9.92 -3.74 -3.03
N GLN A 48 9.29 -2.72 -2.44
CA GLN A 48 7.85 -2.59 -2.49
C GLN A 48 7.36 -2.37 -3.93
N TYR A 49 7.99 -1.47 -4.68
CA TYR A 49 7.64 -1.25 -6.08
C TYR A 49 7.79 -2.52 -6.91
N GLY A 50 8.85 -3.31 -6.69
CA GLY A 50 9.03 -4.60 -7.36
C GLY A 50 7.90 -5.59 -7.05
N ALA A 51 7.48 -5.70 -5.78
CA ALA A 51 6.34 -6.52 -5.39
C ALA A 51 5.05 -6.05 -6.08
N GLU A 52 4.79 -4.75 -6.09
CA GLU A 52 3.60 -4.18 -6.70
C GLU A 52 3.55 -4.39 -8.23
N GLN A 53 4.68 -4.26 -8.92
CA GLN A 53 4.82 -4.57 -10.35
C GLN A 53 4.56 -6.05 -10.65
N SER A 54 4.90 -6.96 -9.72
CA SER A 54 4.57 -8.39 -9.82
C SER A 54 3.13 -8.72 -9.40
N GLY A 55 2.29 -7.71 -9.16
CA GLY A 55 0.90 -7.88 -8.71
C GLY A 55 0.77 -8.29 -7.24
N GLN A 56 1.88 -8.40 -6.50
CA GLN A 56 1.88 -8.78 -5.09
C GLN A 56 1.65 -7.56 -4.18
N PRO A 57 0.99 -7.74 -3.03
CA PRO A 57 0.84 -6.66 -2.06
C PRO A 57 2.21 -6.27 -1.49
N GLY A 58 2.48 -4.97 -1.47
CA GLY A 58 3.66 -4.40 -0.81
C GLY A 58 3.61 -4.50 0.71
N ILE A 59 4.76 -4.29 1.36
CA ILE A 59 4.89 -4.30 2.83
C ILE A 59 4.17 -3.09 3.47
N GLY A 60 4.10 -1.98 2.74
CA GLY A 60 3.53 -0.71 3.22
C GLY A 60 2.36 -0.21 2.39
N MET A 61 2.13 1.12 2.48
CA MET A 61 1.10 1.80 1.69
C MET A 61 1.43 1.69 0.20
N PRO A 62 0.48 1.29 -0.66
CA PRO A 62 0.74 1.07 -2.07
C PRO A 62 1.33 2.30 -2.76
N LEU A 63 2.41 2.12 -3.53
CA LEU A 63 3.06 3.18 -4.29
C LEU A 63 2.37 3.38 -5.64
N THR A 64 2.02 2.28 -6.32
CA THR A 64 1.39 2.26 -7.64
C THR A 64 -0.11 2.48 -7.55
N VAL A 65 -0.65 3.21 -8.53
CA VAL A 65 -2.09 3.51 -8.62
C VAL A 65 -2.92 2.22 -8.69
N GLU A 66 -2.44 1.23 -9.43
CA GLU A 66 -3.07 -0.09 -9.54
C GLU A 66 -3.22 -0.77 -8.18
N GLN A 67 -2.16 -0.83 -7.37
CA GLN A 67 -2.23 -1.45 -6.04
C GLN A 67 -3.02 -0.61 -5.03
N GLN A 68 -3.04 0.72 -5.19
CA GLN A 68 -3.95 1.59 -4.42
C GLN A 68 -5.41 1.22 -4.71
N ARG A 69 -5.76 1.06 -5.99
CA ARG A 69 -7.11 0.67 -6.42
C ARG A 69 -7.47 -0.74 -5.96
N ILE A 70 -6.57 -1.71 -6.09
CA ILE A 70 -6.77 -3.08 -5.59
C ILE A 70 -7.07 -3.06 -4.09
N ARG A 71 -6.33 -2.26 -3.32
CA ARG A 71 -6.57 -2.13 -1.89
C ARG A 71 -7.93 -1.52 -1.58
N GLN A 72 -8.32 -0.45 -2.28
CA GLN A 72 -9.62 0.18 -2.11
C GLN A 72 -10.76 -0.79 -2.41
N LEU A 73 -10.68 -1.51 -3.53
CA LEU A 73 -11.66 -2.53 -3.92
C LEU A 73 -11.76 -3.67 -2.90
N LYS A 74 -10.63 -4.10 -2.32
CA LYS A 74 -10.63 -5.12 -1.25
C LYS A 74 -11.36 -4.64 0.00
N ILE A 75 -11.21 -3.36 0.36
CA ILE A 75 -11.91 -2.76 1.51
C ILE A 75 -13.42 -2.70 1.24
N GLU A 76 -13.79 -2.20 0.07
CA GLU A 76 -15.20 -2.09 -0.33
C GLU A 76 -15.87 -3.47 -0.41
N ASN A 77 -15.22 -4.46 -1.02
CA ASN A 77 -15.75 -5.81 -1.11
C ASN A 77 -15.95 -6.44 0.28
N ARG A 78 -15.03 -6.17 1.22
CA ARG A 78 -15.18 -6.62 2.61
C ARG A 78 -16.40 -5.99 3.27
N GLN A 79 -16.62 -4.69 3.08
CA GLN A 79 -17.78 -3.99 3.62
C GLN A 79 -19.08 -4.58 3.05
N LEU A 80 -19.17 -4.71 1.72
CA LEU A 80 -20.34 -5.28 1.05
C LEU A 80 -20.65 -6.70 1.54
N ARG A 81 -19.63 -7.53 1.75
CA ARG A 81 -19.82 -8.88 2.31
C ARG A 81 -20.38 -8.86 3.73
N GLN A 82 -19.97 -7.89 4.55
CA GLN A 82 -20.50 -7.73 5.90
C GLN A 82 -21.97 -7.27 5.86
N ASP A 83 -22.30 -6.31 5.01
CA ASP A 83 -23.66 -5.82 4.83
C ASP A 83 -24.60 -6.93 4.36
N VAL A 84 -24.17 -7.71 3.35
CA VAL A 84 -24.92 -8.89 2.88
C VAL A 84 -25.11 -9.92 4.00
N ALA A 85 -24.10 -10.14 4.84
CA ALA A 85 -24.21 -11.07 5.96
C ALA A 85 -25.23 -10.59 7.02
N ILE A 86 -25.29 -9.28 7.28
CA ILE A 86 -26.27 -8.67 8.18
C ILE A 86 -27.68 -8.80 7.60
N LEU A 87 -27.86 -8.45 6.32
CA LEU A 87 -29.15 -8.56 5.63
C LEU A 87 -29.68 -9.99 5.64
N LYS A 88 -28.82 -10.99 5.35
CA LYS A 88 -29.19 -12.41 5.41
C LYS A 88 -29.65 -12.84 6.80
N LYS A 89 -28.97 -12.39 7.85
CA LYS A 89 -29.37 -12.67 9.25
C LYS A 89 -30.71 -12.04 9.59
N ALA A 90 -30.94 -10.79 9.17
CA ALA A 90 -32.22 -10.11 9.37
C ALA A 90 -33.36 -10.83 8.63
N SER A 91 -33.17 -11.18 7.36
CA SER A 91 -34.16 -11.94 6.58
C SER A 91 -34.49 -13.29 7.23
N ALA A 92 -33.49 -14.02 7.73
CA ALA A 92 -33.70 -15.28 8.42
C ALA A 92 -34.46 -15.11 9.75
N PHE A 93 -34.18 -14.03 10.50
CA PHE A 93 -34.92 -13.70 11.72
C PHE A 93 -36.39 -13.44 11.42
N PHE A 94 -36.69 -12.57 10.46
CA PHE A 94 -38.08 -12.25 10.09
C PHE A 94 -38.83 -13.46 9.53
N ALA A 95 -38.18 -14.30 8.71
CA ALA A 95 -38.79 -15.53 8.21
C ALA A 95 -39.14 -16.54 9.33
N ARG A 96 -38.45 -16.47 10.48
CA ARG A 96 -38.76 -17.30 11.65
C ARG A 96 -39.91 -16.74 12.49
N GLU A 97 -39.99 -15.43 12.65
CA GLU A 97 -41.06 -14.75 13.42
C GLU A 97 -42.41 -14.74 12.69
N LEU A 98 -42.41 -14.77 11.34
CA LEU A 98 -43.63 -14.80 10.53
C LEU A 98 -44.26 -16.21 10.38
N LYS A 99 -43.75 -17.19 11.11
CA LYS A 99 -44.17 -18.59 11.06
C LYS A 99 -44.77 -19.02 12.39
#